data_AF-A0A5J9V706-F1
#
_entry.id   AF-A0A5J9V706-F1
#
_cell.length_a   1.000
_cell.length_b   1.000
_cell.length_c   1.000
_cell.angle_alpha   90.00
_cell.angle_beta   90.00
_cell.angle_gamma   90.00
#
_symmetry.space_group_name_H-M   'P 1'
#
loop_
_entity.id
_entity.type
_entity.pdbx_description
1 polymer ?
#
loop_
_entity_poly.entity_id
_entity_poly.type
_entity_poly.pdbx_seq_one_letter_code
_entity_poly.pdbx_strand_id
1 'polypeptide(L)' 'MMSLVDLKLLLCPKLKMLPDGIEHLSTLKELTLNDTTEELVKWVQQNEETRISHVQRCFIR' A
#
# COMPACT_ATOMS: atom_id res chain seq x y z
N MET A 1 21.96 -1.41 5.37
CA MET A 1 20.96 -1.47 4.28
C MET A 1 19.79 -0.59 4.70
N MET A 2 19.31 0.28 3.82
CA MET A 2 18.11 1.08 4.08
C MET A 2 16.89 0.24 3.68
N SER A 3 15.96 0.06 4.61
CA SER A 3 14.77 -0.75 4.43
C SER A 3 13.54 0.12 4.68
N LEU A 4 12.59 0.09 3.74
CA LEU A 4 11.32 0.80 3.90
C LEU A 4 10.39 -0.06 4.75
N VAL A 5 9.91 0.49 5.87
CA VAL A 5 9.04 -0.22 6.82
C VAL A 5 7.63 0.38 6.87
N ASP A 6 7.50 1.68 6.59
CA ASP A 6 6.26 2.44 6.59
C ASP A 6 6.17 3.23 5.28
N LEU A 7 5.06 3.07 4.55
CA LEU A 7 4.74 3.81 3.34
C LEU A 7 3.41 4.54 3.52
N LYS A 8 3.44 5.86 3.34
CA LYS A 8 2.26 6.72 3.45
C LYS A 8 1.96 7.40 2.12
N LEU A 9 0.76 7.15 1.61
CA LEU A 9 0.22 7.78 0.42
C LEU A 9 -0.86 8.75 0.87
N LEU A 10 -0.50 10.02 0.91
CA LEU A 10 -1.34 11.11 1.41
C LEU A 10 -1.74 11.99 0.24
N LEU A 11 -3.03 12.38 0.16
CA LEU A 11 -3.53 13.33 -0.83
C LEU A 11 -3.17 12.92 -2.27
N CYS A 12 -3.39 11.64 -2.58
CA CYS A 12 -3.08 11.03 -3.89
C CYS A 12 -4.35 10.67 -4.67
N PRO A 13 -5.21 11.63 -5.06
CA PRO A 13 -6.55 11.39 -5.60
C PRO A 13 -6.57 10.86 -7.03
N LYS A 14 -5.40 10.62 -7.64
CA LYS A 14 -5.29 10.04 -8.99
C LYS A 14 -4.62 8.67 -8.99
N LEU A 15 -4.08 8.24 -7.86
CA LEU A 15 -3.43 6.94 -7.75
C LEU A 15 -4.49 5.88 -7.54
N LYS A 16 -4.64 4.98 -8.51
CA LYS A 16 -5.69 3.94 -8.52
C LYS A 16 -5.20 2.55 -8.11
N MET A 17 -3.88 2.35 -8.11
CA MET A 17 -3.24 1.08 -7.78
C MET A 17 -1.79 1.33 -7.35
N LEU A 18 -1.21 0.41 -6.60
CA LEU A 18 0.22 0.43 -6.29
C LEU A 18 1.03 -0.13 -7.47
N PRO A 19 2.27 0.35 -7.67
CA PRO A 19 3.13 -0.14 -8.73
C PRO A 19 3.50 -1.62 -8.52
N ASP A 20 3.84 -2.31 -9.61
CA ASP A 20 4.19 -3.74 -9.63
C ASP A 20 5.34 -4.11 -8.69
N GLY A 21 6.29 -3.19 -8.46
CA GLY A 21 7.40 -3.41 -7.55
C GLY A 21 7.05 -3.47 -6.05
N ILE A 22 5.80 -3.25 -5.64
CA ILE A 22 5.42 -3.22 -4.22
C ILE A 22 5.69 -4.55 -3.51
N GLU A 23 5.58 -5.68 -4.22
CA GLU A 23 5.87 -7.02 -3.69
C GLU A 23 7.34 -7.22 -3.29
N HIS A 24 8.25 -6.45 -3.89
CA HIS A 24 9.68 -6.50 -3.56
C HIS A 24 10.03 -5.70 -2.30
N LEU A 25 9.11 -4.88 -1.77
CA LEU A 25 9.30 -4.15 -0.53
C LEU A 25 9.07 -5.07 0.69
N SER A 26 9.79 -6.18 0.76
CA SER A 26 9.60 -7.25 1.77
C SER A 26 9.74 -6.80 3.22
N THR A 27 10.34 -5.63 3.46
CA THR A 27 10.45 -5.03 4.80
C THR A 27 9.29 -4.11 5.17
N LEU A 28 8.42 -3.79 4.21
CA LEU A 28 7.27 -2.92 4.41
C LEU A 28 6.26 -3.62 5.29
N LYS A 29 5.88 -3.00 6.40
CA LYS A 29 4.93 -3.57 7.37
C LYS A 29 3.69 -2.71 7.51
N GLU A 30 3.79 -1.42 7.20
CA GLU A 30 2.71 -0.46 7.36
C GLU A 30 2.43 0.27 6.05
N LEU A 31 1.16 0.28 5.66
CA LEU A 31 0.66 1.05 4.52
C LEU A 31 -0.43 1.99 5.03
N THR A 32 -0.26 3.30 4.79
CA THR A 32 -1.30 4.29 5.08
C THR A 32 -1.81 4.91 3.79
N LEU A 33 -3.12 4.85 3.58
CA LEU A 33 -3.85 5.54 2.53
C LEU A 33 -4.72 6.62 3.18
N ASN A 34 -4.48 7.89 2.84
CA ASN A 34 -5.29 9.01 3.32
C ASN A 34 -5.64 9.94 2.17
N ASP A 35 -6.92 10.27 2.02
CA ASP A 35 -7.43 11.10 0.91
C ASP A 35 -6.98 10.52 -0.45
N THR A 36 -7.15 9.21 -0.61
CA THR A 36 -6.84 8.45 -1.84
C THR A 36 -8.12 7.97 -2.52
N THR A 37 -8.00 7.34 -3.69
CA THR A 37 -9.18 6.93 -4.46
C THR A 37 -9.76 5.61 -3.94
N GLU A 38 -11.08 5.43 -4.09
CA GLU A 38 -11.73 4.15 -3.78
C GLU A 38 -11.16 2.99 -4.60
N GLU A 39 -10.70 3.24 -5.83
CA GLU A 39 -10.06 2.22 -6.65
C GLU A 39 -8.77 1.71 -6.01
N LEU A 40 -7.95 2.58 -5.41
CA LEU A 40 -6.75 2.16 -4.71
C LEU A 40 -7.08 1.33 -3.48
N VAL A 41 -8.11 1.72 -2.73
CA VAL A 41 -8.60 0.96 -1.57
C VAL A 41 -9.07 -0.43 -1.99
N LYS A 42 -9.87 -0.53 -3.05
CA LYS A 42 -10.33 -1.82 -3.62
C LYS A 42 -9.15 -2.65 -4.12
N TRP A 43 -8.19 -2.03 -4.77
CA TRP A 43 -6.98 -2.71 -5.23
C TRP A 43 -6.19 -3.30 -4.05
N VAL A 44 -6.01 -2.56 -2.96
CA VAL A 44 -5.34 -3.05 -1.75
C VAL A 44 -6.06 -4.26 -1.18
N GLN A 45 -7.39 -4.20 -1.03
CA GLN A 45 -8.19 -5.32 -0.53
C GLN A 45 -8.09 -6.58 -1.42
N GLN A 46 -8.03 -6.40 -2.74
CA GLN A 46 -7.89 -7.52 -3.69
C GLN A 46 -6.49 -8.15 -3.66
N ASN A 47 -5.48 -7.43 -3.18
CA ASN A 47 -4.07 -7.83 -3.25
C ASN A 47 -3.46 -8.10 -1.86
N GLU A 48 -4.26 -8.02 -0.79
CA GLU A 48 -3.83 -8.22 0.61
C GLU A 48 -3.13 -9.58 0.80
N GLU A 49 -3.71 -10.65 0.25
CA GLU A 49 -3.19 -12.02 0.37
C GLU A 49 -2.11 -12.37 -0.66
N THR A 50 -1.80 -11.46 -1.59
CA THR A 50 -0.87 -11.72 -2.70
C THR A 50 0.26 -10.71 -2.71
N ARG A 51 0.10 -9.60 -3.43
CA ARG A 51 1.16 -8.63 -3.73
C ARG A 51 1.62 -7.83 -2.51
N ILE A 52 0.77 -7.69 -1.50
CA ILE A 52 1.09 -6.97 -0.26
C ILE A 52 0.92 -7.84 0.99
N SER A 53 1.02 -9.16 0.86
CA SER A 53 0.95 -10.14 1.97
C SER A 53 2.00 -9.95 3.08
N HIS A 54 3.06 -9.18 2.80
CA HIS A 54 4.08 -8.79 3.76
C HIS A 54 3.67 -7.59 4.63
N VAL A 55 2.65 -6.82 4.22
CA VAL A 55 2.12 -5.66 4.95
C VAL A 55 1.22 -6.15 6.08
N GLN A 56 1.59 -5.81 7.32
CA GLN A 56 0.91 -6.30 8.53
C GLN A 56 -0.21 -5.37 8.99
N ARG A 57 -0.11 -4.09 8.64
CA ARG A 57 -1.08 -3.07 9.04
C ARG A 57 -1.37 -2.17 7.85
N CYS A 58 -2.65 -2.10 7.48
CA CYS A 58 -3.15 -1.15 6.51
C CYS A 58 -4.10 -0.17 7.19
N PHE A 59 -3.80 1.12 7.10
CA PHE A 59 -4.65 2.20 7.59
C PHE A 59 -5.26 2.93 6.40
N ILE A 60 -6.58 2.99 6.32
CA ILE A 60 -7.31 3.65 5.24
C ILE A 60 -8.23 4.70 5.86
N ARG A 61 -8.06 5.96 5.44
CA ARG A 61 -8.80 7.12 5.95
C ARG A 61 -9.37 7.96 4.81
#